data_AF-A0AAE0SAH9-F1
#
_entry.id   AF-A0AAE0SAH9-F1
#
_cell.length_a   1.000
_cell.length_b   1.000
_cell.length_c   1.000
_cell.angle_alpha   90.00
_cell.angle_beta   90.00
_cell.angle_gamma   90.00
#
_symmetry.space_group_name_H-M   'P 1'
#
loop_
_entity.id
_entity.type
_entity.pdbx_description
1 polymer ?
#
loop_
_entity_poly.entity_id
_entity_poly.type
_entity_poly.pdbx_seq_one_letter_code
_entity_poly.pdbx_strand_id
1 'polypeptide(L)'
;MFPLAKCALIIGQDLKSHQVNWRPVFWGLTLQFIFALLILRWNVGYDIFLWLGDRVQEFLAHADRGSEFIFGKNTYQHHFFAFKVLPVIVFFSSIVSVLYYLGVMQLVIRNLARFMAWIMETSPAESLNAAGNIFIGQSEAPLLIRPFIKEMTNSELHAVLTGGFATIAGSVMAAYILMGVPANHLLSASVMSAPAALAMSKLFYPETKKSKSRAENVYNMEKR
;
A
#
# COMPACT_ATOMS: atom_id res chain seq x y z
N MET A 1 -15.64 -7.76 -10.96
CA MET A 1 -14.42 -8.56 -10.68
C MET A 1 -14.18 -9.64 -11.74
N PHE A 2 -15.15 -10.51 -12.04
CA PHE A 2 -15.03 -11.53 -13.10
C PHE A 2 -14.59 -11.04 -14.50
N PRO A 3 -15.04 -9.89 -15.04
CA PRO A 3 -14.53 -9.40 -16.32
C PRO A 3 -13.07 -8.93 -16.25
N LEU A 4 -12.63 -8.36 -15.12
CA LEU A 4 -11.24 -7.94 -14.93
C LEU A 4 -10.28 -9.13 -14.80
N ALA A 5 -10.69 -10.17 -14.08
CA ALA A 5 -9.94 -11.42 -14.00
C ALA A 5 -9.87 -12.09 -15.39
N LYS A 6 -10.95 -12.06 -16.18
CA LYS A 6 -10.94 -12.53 -17.57
C LYS A 6 -10.02 -11.68 -18.45
N CYS A 7 -10.05 -10.36 -18.38
CA CYS A 7 -9.14 -9.50 -19.15
C CYS A 7 -7.67 -9.75 -18.77
N ALA A 8 -7.37 -9.88 -17.47
CA ALA A 8 -6.03 -10.22 -17.01
C ALA A 8 -5.60 -11.62 -17.48
N LEU A 9 -6.51 -12.59 -17.50
CA LEU A 9 -6.23 -13.92 -18.03
C LEU A 9 -6.03 -13.90 -19.56
N ILE A 10 -6.82 -13.12 -20.30
CA ILE A 10 -6.73 -13.02 -21.77
C ILE A 10 -5.45 -12.30 -22.19
N ILE A 11 -5.03 -11.27 -21.46
CA ILE A 11 -3.77 -10.57 -21.74
C ILE A 11 -2.58 -11.40 -21.22
N GLY A 12 -2.72 -12.10 -20.09
CA GLY A 12 -1.72 -13.04 -19.57
C GLY A 12 -1.66 -14.37 -20.32
N GLN A 13 -2.61 -14.66 -21.21
CA GLN A 13 -2.69 -15.92 -21.95
C GLN A 13 -1.53 -16.12 -22.94
N ASP A 14 -0.80 -15.05 -23.28
CA ASP A 14 0.44 -15.15 -24.05
C ASP A 14 1.64 -15.64 -23.21
N LEU A 15 1.54 -15.63 -21.88
CA LEU A 15 2.60 -16.03 -20.95
C LEU A 15 2.13 -17.13 -19.97
N LYS A 16 2.12 -18.39 -20.43
CA LYS A 16 2.18 -19.61 -19.57
C LYS A 16 1.05 -19.73 -18.50
N SER A 17 -0.21 -19.63 -18.91
CA SER A 17 -1.39 -19.83 -18.05
C SER A 17 -1.42 -21.15 -17.24
N HIS A 18 -0.72 -22.20 -17.68
CA HIS A 18 -0.64 -23.49 -16.98
C HIS A 18 0.26 -23.48 -15.72
N GLN A 19 1.05 -22.43 -15.48
CA GLN A 19 1.96 -22.35 -14.33
C GLN A 19 1.41 -21.48 -13.19
N VAL A 20 0.15 -21.05 -13.28
CA VAL A 20 -0.49 -20.21 -12.27
C VAL A 20 -0.73 -21.00 -10.99
N ASN A 21 -0.09 -20.57 -9.90
CA ASN A 21 -0.48 -21.00 -8.56
C ASN A 21 -1.76 -20.26 -8.17
N TRP A 22 -2.88 -20.98 -8.13
CA TRP A 22 -4.18 -20.40 -7.83
C TRP A 22 -4.35 -19.98 -6.36
N ARG A 23 -3.51 -20.48 -5.47
CA ARG A 23 -3.59 -20.16 -4.04
C ARG A 23 -3.45 -18.67 -3.73
N PRO A 24 -2.37 -17.95 -4.15
CA PRO A 24 -2.27 -16.51 -3.94
C PRO A 24 -3.37 -15.73 -4.67
N VAL A 25 -3.80 -16.17 -5.86
CA VAL A 25 -4.87 -15.51 -6.61
C VAL A 25 -6.19 -15.58 -5.85
N PHE A 26 -6.59 -16.80 -5.43
CA PHE A 26 -7.84 -17.02 -4.71
C PHE A 26 -7.83 -16.33 -3.34
N TRP A 27 -6.75 -16.48 -2.57
CA TRP A 27 -6.65 -15.86 -1.26
C TRP A 27 -6.54 -14.34 -1.32
N GLY A 28 -5.84 -13.75 -2.28
CA GLY A 28 -5.77 -12.29 -2.39
C GLY A 28 -7.12 -11.66 -2.75
N LEU A 29 -7.87 -12.28 -3.68
CA LEU A 29 -9.24 -11.85 -3.99
C LEU A 29 -10.20 -12.06 -2.82
N THR A 30 -10.05 -13.19 -2.11
CA THR A 30 -10.86 -13.50 -0.92
C THR A 30 -10.56 -12.52 0.22
N LEU A 31 -9.29 -12.23 0.50
CA LEU A 31 -8.89 -11.22 1.50
C LEU A 31 -9.41 -9.84 1.15
N GLN A 32 -9.30 -9.42 -0.12
CA GLN A 32 -9.86 -8.15 -0.57
C GLN A 32 -11.38 -8.11 -0.31
N PHE A 33 -12.11 -9.19 -0.62
CA PHE A 33 -13.55 -9.26 -0.41
C PHE A 33 -13.92 -9.30 1.08
N ILE A 34 -13.16 -10.03 1.90
CA ILE A 34 -13.33 -10.07 3.35
C ILE A 34 -13.10 -8.69 3.94
N PHE A 35 -12.01 -8.00 3.58
CA PHE A 35 -11.77 -6.62 4.02
C PHE A 35 -12.89 -5.68 3.56
N ALA A 36 -13.38 -5.81 2.31
CA ALA A 36 -14.51 -5.03 1.84
C ALA A 36 -15.76 -5.24 2.71
N LEU A 37 -16.10 -6.49 3.04
CA LEU A 37 -17.25 -6.79 3.89
C LEU A 37 -17.07 -6.30 5.32
N LEU A 38 -15.89 -6.52 5.91
CA LEU A 38 -15.58 -6.09 7.26
C LEU A 38 -15.56 -4.56 7.38
N ILE A 39 -15.06 -3.85 6.38
CA ILE A 39 -14.90 -2.39 6.47
C ILE A 39 -16.14 -1.64 5.98
N LEU A 40 -16.77 -2.09 4.89
CA LEU A 40 -17.87 -1.34 4.25
C LEU A 40 -19.27 -1.83 4.62
N ARG A 41 -19.44 -3.10 4.98
CA ARG A 41 -20.76 -3.68 5.25
C ARG A 41 -21.04 -3.89 6.73
N TRP A 42 -20.01 -4.16 7.54
CA TRP A 42 -20.16 -4.36 8.97
C TRP A 42 -20.12 -3.01 9.69
N ASN A 43 -21.19 -2.67 10.43
CA ASN A 43 -21.35 -1.36 11.11
C ASN A 43 -20.12 -0.96 11.94
N VAL A 44 -19.66 -1.84 12.84
CA VAL A 44 -18.46 -1.60 13.67
C VAL A 44 -17.20 -1.33 12.84
N GLY A 45 -17.01 -2.03 11.72
CA GLY A 45 -15.81 -1.84 10.89
C GLY A 45 -15.88 -0.53 10.12
N TYR A 46 -17.09 -0.15 9.65
CA TYR A 46 -17.34 1.15 9.06
C TYR A 46 -17.05 2.27 10.08
N ASP A 47 -17.56 2.15 11.31
CA ASP A 47 -17.35 3.13 12.38
C ASP A 47 -15.86 3.28 12.75
N ILE A 48 -15.11 2.17 12.81
CA ILE A 48 -13.66 2.19 13.06
C ILE A 48 -12.93 2.97 11.96
N PHE A 49 -13.24 2.70 10.68
CA PHE A 49 -12.58 3.38 9.56
C PHE A 49 -13.04 4.83 9.39
N LEU A 50 -14.28 5.15 9.77
CA LEU A 50 -14.76 6.52 9.85
C LEU A 50 -13.99 7.29 10.93
N TRP A 51 -13.90 6.72 12.14
CA TRP A 51 -13.12 7.30 13.23
C TRP A 51 -11.64 7.47 12.86
N LEU A 52 -11.04 6.48 12.17
CA LEU A 52 -9.66 6.58 11.70
C LEU A 52 -9.50 7.67 10.64
N GLY A 53 -10.45 7.77 9.71
CA GLY A 53 -10.49 8.83 8.70
C GLY A 53 -10.56 10.22 9.31
N ASP A 54 -11.43 10.42 10.31
CA ASP A 54 -11.57 11.69 11.03
C ASP A 54 -10.29 12.07 11.77
N ARG A 55 -9.63 11.09 12.42
CA ARG A 55 -8.33 11.31 13.08
C ARG A 55 -7.23 11.70 12.09
N VAL A 56 -7.20 11.06 10.92
CA VAL A 56 -6.25 11.43 9.86
C VAL A 56 -6.56 12.85 9.37
N GLN A 57 -7.83 13.19 9.13
CA GLN A 57 -8.21 14.53 8.68
C GLN A 57 -7.86 15.62 9.71
N GLU A 58 -8.13 15.38 10.99
CA GLU A 58 -7.76 16.25 12.11
C GLU A 58 -6.23 16.43 12.18
N PHE A 59 -5.49 15.34 12.04
CA PHE A 59 -4.03 15.37 12.01
C PHE A 59 -3.49 16.21 10.84
N LEU A 60 -4.07 16.05 9.64
CA LEU A 60 -3.68 16.84 8.46
C LEU A 60 -4.04 18.31 8.61
N ALA A 61 -5.11 18.65 9.34
CA ALA A 61 -5.47 20.04 9.63
C ALA A 61 -4.42 20.76 10.48
N HIS A 62 -3.57 20.05 11.24
CA HIS A 62 -2.45 20.69 11.94
C HIS A 62 -1.39 21.26 10.98
N ALA A 63 -1.30 20.75 9.75
CA ALA A 63 -0.40 21.30 8.74
C ALA A 63 -0.81 22.71 8.31
N ASP A 64 -2.09 23.10 8.45
CA ASP A 64 -2.55 24.46 8.12
C ASP A 64 -1.80 25.51 8.95
N ARG A 65 -1.46 25.22 10.22
CA ARG A 65 -0.63 26.14 11.04
C ARG A 65 0.77 26.32 10.48
N GLY A 66 1.35 25.27 9.91
CA GLY A 66 2.66 25.32 9.23
C GLY A 66 2.60 26.12 7.94
N SER A 67 1.55 25.92 7.14
CA SER A 67 1.29 26.72 5.94
C SER A 67 1.08 28.19 6.26
N GLU A 68 0.32 28.51 7.32
CA GLU A 68 0.09 29.89 7.77
C GLU A 68 1.38 30.58 8.21
N PHE A 69 2.27 29.85 8.88
CA PHE A 69 3.57 30.37 9.31
C PHE A 69 4.50 30.67 8.12
N ILE A 70 4.56 29.78 7.12
CA ILE A 70 5.49 29.91 5.99
C ILE A 70 4.98 30.88 4.94
N PHE A 71 3.70 30.80 4.58
CA PHE A 71 3.11 31.53 3.45
C PHE A 71 2.27 32.75 3.87
N GLY A 72 2.01 32.92 5.16
CA GLY A 72 1.18 34.00 5.70
C GLY A 72 -0.32 33.72 5.59
N LYS A 73 -1.08 34.23 6.58
CA LYS A 73 -2.50 33.90 6.83
C LYS A 73 -3.47 34.14 5.65
N ASN A 74 -3.18 35.09 4.76
CA ASN A 74 -4.09 35.45 3.66
C ASN A 74 -3.65 34.85 2.30
N THR A 75 -2.37 34.53 2.12
CA THR A 75 -1.83 34.11 0.81
C THR A 75 -2.08 32.64 0.52
N TYR A 76 -2.10 31.78 1.56
CA TYR A 76 -2.20 30.33 1.35
C TYR A 76 -3.56 29.86 0.81
N GLN A 77 -4.61 30.66 0.98
CA GLN A 77 -5.96 30.37 0.48
C GLN A 77 -6.13 30.73 -1.00
N HIS A 78 -5.34 31.67 -1.53
CA HIS A 78 -5.44 32.11 -2.93
C HIS A 78 -4.89 31.08 -3.93
N HIS A 79 -3.84 30.33 -3.56
CA HIS A 79 -3.34 29.19 -4.34
C HIS A 79 -3.45 27.89 -3.55
N PHE A 80 -4.70 27.43 -3.38
CA PHE A 80 -5.06 26.26 -2.59
C PHE A 80 -4.14 25.04 -2.84
N PHE A 81 -3.89 24.69 -4.10
CA PHE A 81 -3.05 23.53 -4.39
C PHE A 81 -1.58 23.74 -3.96
N ALA A 82 -0.97 24.87 -4.31
CA ALA A 82 0.44 25.11 -4.06
C ALA A 82 0.74 25.34 -2.56
N PHE A 83 -0.11 26.08 -1.85
CA PHE A 83 0.18 26.55 -0.49
C PHE A 83 -0.62 25.84 0.61
N LYS A 84 -1.63 25.04 0.26
CA LYS A 84 -2.31 24.17 1.22
C LYS A 84 -1.98 22.70 0.99
N VAL A 85 -2.12 22.21 -0.24
CA VAL A 85 -1.94 20.78 -0.52
C VAL A 85 -0.47 20.34 -0.44
N LEU A 86 0.45 21.02 -1.14
CA LEU A 86 1.87 20.62 -1.13
C LEU A 86 2.52 20.61 0.27
N PRO A 87 2.31 21.62 1.13
CA PRO A 87 2.88 21.60 2.48
C PRO A 87 2.37 20.45 3.33
N VAL A 88 1.11 20.03 3.14
CA VAL A 88 0.55 18.86 3.84
C VAL A 88 1.26 17.57 3.41
N ILE A 89 1.60 17.43 2.12
CA ILE A 89 2.41 16.29 1.64
C ILE A 89 3.77 16.28 2.34
N VAL A 90 4.43 17.44 2.48
CA VAL A 90 5.73 17.58 3.17
C VAL A 90 5.60 17.24 4.66
N PHE A 91 4.56 17.75 5.32
CA PHE A 91 4.27 17.47 6.73
C PHE A 91 4.00 15.99 6.98
N PHE A 92 3.17 15.35 6.16
CA PHE A 92 2.90 13.93 6.31
C PHE A 92 4.16 13.09 6.06
N SER A 93 4.95 13.43 5.04
CA SER A 93 6.20 12.72 4.72
C SER A 93 7.25 12.84 5.83
N SER A 94 7.36 13.99 6.50
CA SER A 94 8.28 14.15 7.65
C SER A 94 7.85 13.29 8.83
N ILE A 95 6.54 13.20 9.10
CA ILE A 95 6.01 12.37 10.20
C ILE A 95 6.19 10.89 9.91
N VAL A 96 5.92 10.45 8.67
CA VAL A 96 6.21 9.07 8.25
C VAL A 96 7.69 8.77 8.44
N SER A 97 8.59 9.67 8.05
CA SER A 97 10.03 9.52 8.26
C SER A 97 10.39 9.36 9.75
N VAL A 98 9.77 10.16 10.64
CA VAL A 98 9.93 10.01 12.10
C VAL A 98 9.42 8.66 12.59
N LEU A 99 8.25 8.20 12.12
CA LEU A 99 7.70 6.91 12.50
C LEU A 99 8.57 5.73 12.00
N TYR A 100 9.27 5.89 10.88
CA TYR A 100 10.29 4.96 10.42
C TYR A 100 11.52 4.98 11.34
N TYR A 101 12.02 6.15 11.71
CA TYR A 101 13.16 6.25 12.64
C TYR A 101 12.84 5.59 14.00
N LEU A 102 11.62 5.81 14.51
CA LEU A 102 11.15 5.25 15.78
C LEU A 102 10.89 3.73 15.75
N GLY A 103 10.78 3.12 14.57
CA GLY A 103 10.52 1.68 14.45
C GLY A 103 9.04 1.28 14.38
N VAL A 104 8.11 2.24 14.46
CA VAL A 104 6.65 1.96 14.51
C VAL A 104 6.17 1.42 13.16
N MET A 105 6.59 2.06 12.06
CA MET A 105 6.26 1.61 10.71
C MET A 105 6.76 0.18 10.47
N GLN A 106 7.96 -0.12 10.96
CA GLN A 106 8.56 -1.43 10.80
C GLN A 106 7.80 -2.53 11.53
N LEU A 107 7.19 -2.22 12.67
CA LEU A 107 6.37 -3.17 13.40
C LEU A 107 5.07 -3.45 12.63
N VAL A 108 4.38 -2.40 12.20
CA VAL A 108 3.10 -2.50 11.46
C VAL A 108 3.27 -3.25 10.15
N ILE A 109 4.23 -2.82 9.32
CA ILE A 109 4.48 -3.40 7.99
C ILE A 109 4.90 -4.87 8.11
N ARG A 110 5.76 -5.21 9.08
CA ARG A 110 6.22 -6.59 9.27
C ARG A 110 5.09 -7.52 9.67
N ASN A 111 4.19 -7.07 10.54
CA ASN A 111 3.03 -7.87 10.96
C ASN A 111 2.08 -8.10 9.79
N LEU A 112 1.78 -7.07 9.01
CA LEU A 112 0.95 -7.19 7.81
C LEU A 112 1.60 -8.07 6.74
N ALA A 113 2.91 -7.94 6.53
CA ALA A 113 3.66 -8.73 5.58
C ALA A 113 3.66 -10.21 5.96
N ARG A 114 3.88 -10.54 7.24
CA ARG A 114 3.81 -11.91 7.76
C ARG A 114 2.42 -12.49 7.59
N PHE A 115 1.37 -11.71 7.89
CA PHE A 115 -0.02 -12.12 7.72
C PHE A 115 -0.32 -12.45 6.24
N MET A 116 0.05 -11.57 5.30
CA MET A 116 -0.16 -11.81 3.88
C MET A 116 0.67 -12.98 3.36
N ALA A 117 1.96 -13.07 3.72
CA ALA A 117 2.84 -14.16 3.31
C ALA A 117 2.32 -15.52 3.80
N TRP A 118 1.78 -15.57 5.02
CA TRP A 118 1.22 -16.80 5.58
C TRP A 118 -0.05 -17.26 4.85
N ILE A 119 -0.95 -16.33 4.51
CA ILE A 119 -2.22 -16.68 3.86
C ILE A 119 -2.02 -16.98 2.37
N MET A 120 -1.29 -16.12 1.66
CA MET A 120 -1.14 -16.19 0.20
C MET A 120 -0.01 -17.10 -0.25
N GLU A 121 0.86 -17.55 0.67
CA GLU A 121 2.10 -18.29 0.38
C GLU A 121 3.03 -17.59 -0.63
N THR A 122 2.99 -16.26 -0.62
CA THR A 122 3.88 -15.39 -1.37
C THR A 122 5.25 -15.28 -0.69
N SER A 123 6.26 -14.82 -1.42
CA SER A 123 7.58 -14.66 -0.83
C SER A 123 7.60 -13.57 0.25
N PRO A 124 8.45 -13.69 1.28
CA PRO A 124 8.55 -12.67 2.32
C PRO A 124 8.89 -11.28 1.75
N ALA A 125 9.73 -11.21 0.71
CA ALA A 125 10.12 -9.95 0.09
C ALA A 125 8.96 -9.27 -0.64
N GLU A 126 8.23 -9.97 -1.50
CA GLU A 126 7.10 -9.35 -2.21
C GLU A 126 5.94 -9.00 -1.26
N SER A 127 5.73 -9.80 -0.21
CA SER A 127 4.72 -9.53 0.82
C SER A 127 5.10 -8.33 1.68
N LEU A 128 6.38 -8.16 2.01
CA LEU A 128 6.89 -6.99 2.73
C LEU A 128 6.73 -5.72 1.92
N ASN A 129 7.06 -5.76 0.63
CA ASN A 129 6.86 -4.64 -0.27
C ASN A 129 5.36 -4.30 -0.45
N ALA A 130 4.50 -5.31 -0.64
CA ALA A 130 3.05 -5.11 -0.73
C ALA A 130 2.46 -4.50 0.55
N ALA A 131 2.93 -4.93 1.73
CA ALA A 131 2.53 -4.34 3.01
C ALA A 131 3.03 -2.89 3.16
N GLY A 132 4.27 -2.62 2.73
CA GLY A 132 4.85 -1.28 2.74
C GLY A 132 4.04 -0.31 1.87
N ASN A 133 3.66 -0.76 0.67
CA ASN A 133 2.88 0.01 -0.30
C ASN A 133 1.50 0.49 0.19
N ILE A 134 0.98 -0.06 1.30
CA ILE A 134 -0.24 0.46 1.95
C ILE A 134 -0.01 1.88 2.52
N PHE A 135 1.22 2.17 2.96
CA PHE A 135 1.56 3.41 3.67
C PHE A 135 2.55 4.29 2.91
N ILE A 136 3.57 3.67 2.30
CA ILE A 136 4.62 4.38 1.57
C ILE A 136 4.49 4.20 0.07
N GLY A 137 5.07 5.12 -0.69
CA GLY A 137 4.93 5.15 -2.14
C GLY A 137 5.74 4.08 -2.87
N GLN A 138 5.40 3.91 -4.15
CA GLN A 138 6.06 2.99 -5.10
C GLN A 138 7.58 3.14 -5.20
N SER A 139 8.14 4.31 -4.92
CA SER A 139 9.59 4.57 -4.92
C SER A 139 10.27 4.21 -3.60
N GLU A 140 9.51 4.18 -2.50
CA GLU A 140 10.03 3.95 -1.16
C GLU A 140 9.86 2.50 -0.72
N ALA A 141 8.77 1.84 -1.12
CA ALA A 141 8.51 0.46 -0.74
C ALA A 141 9.60 -0.53 -1.18
N PRO A 142 10.18 -0.42 -2.39
CA PRO A 142 11.30 -1.27 -2.79
C PRO A 142 12.55 -1.09 -1.91
N LEU A 143 12.70 0.06 -1.24
CA LEU A 143 13.84 0.28 -0.34
C LEU A 143 13.79 -0.65 0.89
N LEU A 144 12.59 -1.08 1.31
CA LEU A 144 12.41 -2.04 2.41
C LEU A 144 13.01 -3.41 2.07
N ILE A 145 13.07 -3.75 0.79
CA ILE A 145 13.56 -5.03 0.28
C ILE A 145 14.84 -4.88 -0.56
N ARG A 146 15.50 -3.73 -0.49
CA ARG A 146 16.69 -3.39 -1.27
C ARG A 146 17.74 -4.50 -1.36
N PRO A 147 18.14 -5.20 -0.28
CA PRO A 147 19.15 -6.26 -0.38
C PRO A 147 18.66 -7.47 -1.21
N PHE A 148 17.34 -7.72 -1.24
CA PHE A 148 16.74 -8.88 -1.91
C PHE A 148 16.42 -8.63 -3.38
N ILE A 149 16.30 -7.37 -3.84
CA ILE A 149 15.91 -7.03 -5.23
C ILE A 149 16.77 -7.75 -6.27
N LYS A 150 18.09 -7.88 -6.04
CA LYS A 150 19.01 -8.54 -6.99
C LYS A 150 18.79 -10.05 -7.10
N GLU A 151 18.20 -10.66 -6.09
CA GLU A 151 18.00 -12.10 -5.99
C GLU A 151 16.56 -12.52 -6.33
N MET A 152 15.66 -11.55 -6.48
CA MET A 152 14.26 -11.76 -6.78
C MET A 152 14.04 -12.34 -8.19
N THR A 153 13.01 -13.16 -8.32
CA THR A 153 12.56 -13.64 -9.63
C THR A 153 11.83 -12.53 -10.38
N ASN A 154 11.65 -12.71 -11.69
CA ASN A 154 10.88 -11.75 -12.50
C ASN A 154 9.41 -11.64 -12.02
N SER A 155 8.84 -12.70 -11.44
CA SER A 155 7.47 -12.65 -10.90
C SER A 155 7.41 -11.88 -9.58
N GLU A 156 8.40 -12.06 -8.70
CA GLU A 156 8.51 -11.26 -7.48
C GLU A 156 8.73 -9.77 -7.80
N LEU A 157 9.59 -9.45 -8.77
CA LEU A 157 9.77 -8.08 -9.25
C LEU A 157 8.50 -7.50 -9.88
N HIS A 158 7.77 -8.30 -10.65
CA HIS A 158 6.48 -7.89 -11.19
C HIS A 158 5.49 -7.57 -10.05
N ALA A 159 5.43 -8.40 -9.01
CA ALA A 159 4.59 -8.16 -7.83
C ALA A 159 4.97 -6.88 -7.09
N VAL A 160 6.27 -6.58 -6.99
CA VAL A 160 6.76 -5.32 -6.40
C VAL A 160 6.26 -4.10 -7.18
N LEU A 161 6.37 -4.14 -8.50
CA LEU A 161 5.93 -3.06 -9.38
C LEU A 161 4.41 -2.91 -9.38
N THR A 162 3.67 -4.01 -9.59
CA THR A 162 2.20 -4.01 -9.57
C THR A 162 1.67 -3.49 -8.24
N GLY A 163 2.27 -3.90 -7.12
CA GLY A 163 1.93 -3.39 -5.79
C GLY A 163 2.06 -1.87 -5.69
N GLY A 164 3.15 -1.30 -6.22
CA GLY A 164 3.39 0.14 -6.17
C GLY A 164 2.40 0.94 -7.02
N PHE A 165 2.01 0.43 -8.19
CA PHE A 165 1.04 1.08 -9.07
C PHE A 165 -0.42 0.90 -8.62
N ALA A 166 -0.71 -0.15 -7.85
CA ALA A 166 -2.05 -0.46 -7.38
C ALA A 166 -2.44 0.31 -6.10
N THR A 167 -1.47 0.90 -5.40
CA THR A 167 -1.70 1.65 -4.15
C THR A 167 -1.32 3.12 -4.30
N ILE A 168 -1.68 3.93 -3.29
CA ILE A 168 -1.28 5.32 -3.17
C ILE A 168 -0.40 5.50 -1.94
N ALA A 169 0.60 6.37 -2.04
CA ALA A 169 1.39 6.78 -0.89
C ALA A 169 0.52 7.54 0.11
N GLY A 170 0.73 7.35 1.42
CA GLY A 170 0.00 8.11 2.44
C GLY A 170 0.16 9.63 2.31
N SER A 171 1.32 10.09 1.81
CA SER A 171 1.59 11.51 1.56
C SER A 171 0.68 12.10 0.47
N VAL A 172 0.41 11.34 -0.59
CA VAL A 172 -0.51 11.75 -1.67
C VAL A 172 -1.97 11.49 -1.28
N MET A 173 -2.24 10.49 -0.44
CA MET A 173 -3.56 10.29 0.16
C MET A 173 -4.02 11.53 0.92
N ALA A 174 -3.12 12.14 1.71
CA ALA A 174 -3.41 13.39 2.41
C ALA A 174 -3.84 14.53 1.47
N ALA A 175 -3.21 14.62 0.29
CA ALA A 175 -3.59 15.59 -0.73
C ALA A 175 -5.02 15.33 -1.25
N TYR A 176 -5.39 14.08 -1.52
CA TYR A 176 -6.74 13.74 -1.97
C TYR A 176 -7.81 14.02 -0.90
N ILE A 177 -7.50 13.79 0.38
CA ILE A 177 -8.39 14.13 1.49
C ILE A 177 -8.71 15.63 1.49
N LEU A 178 -7.70 16.47 1.27
CA LEU A 178 -7.88 17.93 1.19
C LEU A 178 -8.67 18.37 -0.04
N MET A 179 -8.63 17.59 -1.13
CA MET A 179 -9.46 17.82 -2.32
C MET A 179 -10.92 17.39 -2.12
N GLY A 180 -11.30 16.91 -0.93
CA GLY A 180 -12.67 16.53 -0.58
C GLY A 180 -12.97 15.05 -0.77
N VAL A 181 -11.95 14.20 -1.03
CA VAL A 181 -12.14 12.76 -1.11
C VAL A 181 -12.26 12.19 0.31
N PRO A 182 -13.30 11.39 0.61
CA PRO A 182 -13.52 10.85 1.95
C PRO A 182 -12.36 9.95 2.43
N ALA A 183 -11.78 10.30 3.57
CA ALA A 183 -10.57 9.66 4.11
C ALA A 183 -10.77 8.18 4.43
N ASN A 184 -11.94 7.82 4.99
CA ASN A 184 -12.31 6.43 5.29
C ASN A 184 -12.26 5.54 4.03
N HIS A 185 -12.75 6.02 2.88
CA HIS A 185 -12.71 5.28 1.62
C HIS A 185 -11.28 5.14 1.08
N LEU A 186 -10.44 6.17 1.17
CA LEU A 186 -9.05 6.10 0.74
C LEU A 186 -8.23 5.13 1.59
N LEU A 187 -8.39 5.18 2.92
CA LEU A 187 -7.74 4.26 3.85
C LEU A 187 -8.15 2.82 3.58
N SER A 188 -9.45 2.58 3.40
CA SER A 188 -9.99 1.25 3.07
C SER A 188 -9.43 0.74 1.74
N ALA A 189 -9.41 1.59 0.71
CA ALA A 189 -8.91 1.25 -0.61
C ALA A 189 -7.42 0.87 -0.56
N SER A 190 -6.57 1.62 0.15
CA SER A 190 -5.15 1.28 0.29
C SER A 190 -4.92 -0.09 0.92
N VAL A 191 -5.65 -0.43 1.99
CA VAL A 191 -5.53 -1.74 2.65
C VAL A 191 -6.00 -2.88 1.73
N MET A 192 -7.11 -2.67 1.02
CA MET A 192 -7.69 -3.65 0.10
C MET A 192 -6.83 -3.87 -1.15
N SER A 193 -6.10 -2.85 -1.60
CA SER A 193 -5.27 -2.92 -2.80
C SER A 193 -4.04 -3.82 -2.64
N ALA A 194 -3.47 -3.96 -1.45
CA ALA A 194 -2.28 -4.80 -1.24
C ALA A 194 -2.50 -6.30 -1.61
N PRO A 195 -3.49 -7.01 -1.06
CA PRO A 195 -3.76 -8.40 -1.45
C PRO A 195 -4.29 -8.52 -2.88
N ALA A 196 -5.04 -7.52 -3.35
CA ALA A 196 -5.54 -7.48 -4.72
C ALA A 196 -4.40 -7.39 -5.74
N ALA A 197 -3.41 -6.52 -5.48
CA ALA A 197 -2.26 -6.33 -6.35
C ALA A 197 -1.40 -7.60 -6.44
N LEU A 198 -1.18 -8.28 -5.31
CA LEU A 198 -0.48 -9.56 -5.28
C LEU A 198 -1.26 -10.64 -6.07
N ALA A 199 -2.57 -10.74 -5.89
CA ALA A 199 -3.40 -11.69 -6.65
C ALA A 199 -3.34 -11.42 -8.15
N MET A 200 -3.50 -10.16 -8.57
CA MET A 200 -3.47 -9.78 -9.98
C MET A 200 -2.08 -9.98 -10.59
N SER A 201 -1.02 -9.65 -9.86
CA SER A 201 0.35 -9.86 -10.32
C SER A 201 0.67 -11.35 -10.51
N LYS A 202 0.28 -12.21 -9.56
CA LYS A 202 0.50 -13.66 -9.67
C LYS A 202 -0.40 -14.34 -10.68
N LEU A 203 -1.55 -13.75 -11.00
CA LEU A 203 -2.39 -14.18 -12.12
C LEU A 203 -1.76 -13.81 -13.47
N PHE A 204 -1.19 -12.61 -13.58
CA PHE A 204 -0.66 -12.07 -14.84
C PHE A 204 0.75 -12.59 -15.17
N TYR A 205 1.63 -12.65 -14.16
CA TYR A 205 3.00 -13.16 -14.29
C TYR A 205 3.28 -14.16 -13.16
N PRO A 206 2.88 -15.44 -13.35
CA PRO A 206 2.99 -16.45 -12.30
C PRO A 206 4.45 -16.78 -11.95
N GLU A 207 4.63 -17.27 -10.72
CA GLU A 207 5.95 -17.67 -10.24
C GLU A 207 6.39 -18.97 -10.91
N THR A 208 7.52 -18.93 -11.62
CA THR A 208 8.04 -20.09 -12.37
C THR A 208 9.39 -20.59 -11.83
N LYS A 209 10.07 -19.78 -11.03
CA LYS A 209 11.37 -20.08 -10.44
C LYS A 209 11.22 -20.22 -8.92
N LYS A 210 12.06 -21.05 -8.30
CA LYS A 210 12.10 -21.10 -6.83
C LYS A 210 12.65 -19.76 -6.31
N SER A 211 11.85 -19.08 -5.50
CA SER A 211 12.27 -17.85 -4.82
C SER A 211 13.47 -18.14 -3.91
N LYS A 212 14.51 -17.33 -4.04
CA LYS A 212 15.68 -17.33 -3.16
C LYS A 212 15.45 -16.50 -1.89
N SER A 213 14.40 -15.66 -1.87
CA SER A 213 14.07 -14.76 -0.75
C SER A 213 13.34 -15.44 0.41
N ARG A 214 13.30 -16.78 0.46
CA ARG A 214 12.58 -17.55 1.51
C ARG A 214 13.26 -17.53 2.88
N ALA A 215 14.34 -16.77 3.06
CA ALA A 215 15.05 -16.68 4.33
C ALA A 215 14.24 -15.90 5.39
N GLU A 216 14.15 -16.42 6.61
CA GLU A 216 13.46 -15.79 7.76
C GLU A 216 13.97 -14.38 8.10
N ASN A 217 15.15 -14.00 7.61
CA ASN A 217 15.82 -12.71 7.88
C ASN A 217 15.24 -11.51 7.10
N VAL A 218 14.31 -11.71 6.15
CA VAL A 218 13.72 -10.60 5.36
C VAL A 218 12.94 -9.60 6.23
N TYR A 219 12.43 -10.04 7.38
CA TYR A 219 11.65 -9.20 8.29
C TYR A 219 12.48 -8.31 9.21
N ASN A 220 13.81 -8.45 9.21
CA ASN A 220 14.72 -7.61 9.98
C ASN A 220 15.06 -6.36 9.15
N MET A 221 14.12 -5.43 9.10
CA MET A 221 14.34 -4.14 8.44
C MET A 221 15.38 -3.32 9.20
N GLU A 222 16.43 -2.86 8.51
CA GLU A 222 17.39 -1.90 9.06
C GLU A 222 16.67 -0.61 9.44
N LYS A 223 17.06 -0.03 10.58
CA LYS A 223 16.58 1.30 10.98
C LYS A 223 17.19 2.32 10.02
N ARG A 224 16.33 3.14 9.40
CA ARG A 224 16.76 4.34 8.67
C ARG A 224 17.40 5.35 9.63
#